data_AF-A0A257GW99-F1
#
_entry.id   AF-A0A257GW99-F1
#
_cell.length_a   1.000
_cell.length_b   1.000
_cell.length_c   1.000
_cell.angle_alpha   90.00
_cell.angle_beta   90.00
_cell.angle_gamma   90.00
#
_symmetry.space_group_name_H-M   'P 1'
#
loop_
_entity.id
_entity.type
_entity.pdbx_description
1 polymer ?
#
loop_
_entity_poly.entity_id
_entity_poly.type
_entity_poly.pdbx_seq_one_letter_code
_entity_poly.pdbx_strand_id
1 'polypeptide(L)'
;GSTRAEARQLVSHKAITVNGASVNIPSYMVKAGDVVALRDKSKKQNRVVEALQLAQQVGMPAWVEVSIEKAEGTFKSVPDRDQFGADINESLIVELYSR
;
A
#
# COMPACT_ATOMS: atom_id res chain seq x y z
N GLY A 1 -15.15 3.65 3.28
CA GLY A 1 -14.50 2.99 2.14
C GLY A 1 -13.06 2.77 2.54
N SER A 2 -12.55 1.55 2.38
CA SER A 2 -11.14 1.24 2.67
C SER A 2 -10.72 0.11 1.72
N THR A 3 -10.88 0.35 0.42
CA THR A 3 -10.69 -0.66 -0.62
C THR A 3 -9.50 -0.31 -1.51
N ARG A 4 -8.98 -1.30 -2.26
CA ARG A 4 -7.89 -1.08 -3.23
C ARG A 4 -8.25 -0.04 -4.30
N ALA A 5 -9.54 0.09 -4.64
CA ALA A 5 -10.01 1.11 -5.58
C ALA A 5 -9.87 2.53 -5.01
N GLU A 6 -10.15 2.72 -3.72
CA GLU A 6 -9.98 4.00 -3.05
C GLU A 6 -8.50 4.38 -2.90
N ALA A 7 -7.64 3.42 -2.58
CA ALA A 7 -6.19 3.64 -2.58
C ALA A 7 -5.69 4.13 -3.95
N ARG A 8 -6.18 3.52 -5.05
CA ARG A 8 -5.86 3.96 -6.41
C ARG A 8 -6.33 5.40 -6.68
N GLN A 9 -7.51 5.78 -6.19
CA GLN A 9 -8.02 7.15 -6.32
C GLN A 9 -7.10 8.15 -5.60
N LEU A 10 -6.67 7.83 -4.38
CA LEU A 10 -5.76 8.67 -3.61
C LEU A 10 -4.43 8.89 -4.33
N VAL A 11 -3.85 7.83 -4.89
CA VAL A 11 -2.62 7.94 -5.69
C VAL A 11 -2.85 8.84 -6.90
N SER A 12 -3.85 8.55 -7.74
CA SER A 12 -4.16 9.35 -8.94
C SER A 12 -4.40 10.83 -8.64
N HIS A 13 -5.00 11.15 -7.49
CA HIS A 13 -5.30 12.51 -7.06
C HIS A 13 -4.10 13.23 -6.41
N LYS A 14 -2.88 12.71 -6.52
CA LYS A 14 -1.65 13.31 -5.95
C LYS A 14 -1.73 13.48 -4.43
N ALA A 15 -2.44 12.57 -3.74
CA ALA A 15 -2.54 12.57 -2.28
C ALA A 15 -1.35 11.86 -1.60
N ILE A 16 -0.56 11.10 -2.36
CA ILE A 16 0.55 10.28 -1.87
C ILE A 16 1.90 10.86 -2.31
N THR A 17 2.88 10.69 -1.45
CA THR A 17 4.29 11.01 -1.67
C THR A 17 5.15 9.79 -1.40
N VAL A 18 6.20 9.59 -2.20
CA VAL A 18 7.22 8.56 -2.01
C VAL A 18 8.55 9.28 -1.85
N ASN A 19 9.23 9.06 -0.72
CA ASN A 19 10.49 9.74 -0.38
C ASN A 19 10.39 11.28 -0.50
N GLY A 20 9.23 11.86 -0.15
CA GLY A 20 8.96 13.29 -0.25
C GLY A 20 8.55 13.80 -1.64
N ALA A 21 8.69 13.00 -2.70
CA ALA A 21 8.23 13.36 -4.04
C ALA A 21 6.77 12.93 -4.26
N SER A 22 5.96 13.78 -4.90
CA SER A 22 4.56 13.43 -5.20
C SER A 22 4.51 12.42 -6.36
N VAL A 23 3.84 11.29 -6.11
CA VAL A 23 3.65 10.22 -7.10
C VAL A 23 2.17 10.03 -7.34
N ASN A 24 1.77 9.99 -8.61
CA ASN A 24 0.38 9.83 -9.02
C ASN A 24 0.13 8.66 -9.98
N ILE A 25 1.10 7.75 -10.09
CA ILE A 25 1.05 6.57 -10.95
C ILE A 25 0.73 5.36 -10.05
N PRO A 26 -0.47 4.77 -10.13
CA PRO A 26 -0.82 3.63 -9.26
C PRO A 26 -0.02 2.36 -9.53
N SER A 27 0.60 2.25 -10.70
CA SER A 27 1.51 1.15 -11.08
C SER A 27 2.97 1.43 -10.71
N TYR A 28 3.24 2.44 -9.87
CA TYR A 28 4.58 2.73 -9.39
C TYR A 28 5.13 1.54 -8.58
N MET A 29 6.32 1.06 -8.96
CA MET A 29 7.01 -0.03 -8.26
C MET A 29 7.81 0.53 -7.08
N VAL A 30 7.33 0.24 -5.87
CA VAL A 30 7.98 0.63 -4.62
C VAL A 30 9.21 -0.24 -4.36
N LYS A 31 10.31 0.38 -3.92
CA LYS A 31 11.57 -0.32 -3.59
C LYS A 31 11.71 -0.48 -2.08
N ALA A 32 12.43 -1.52 -1.65
CA ALA A 32 12.80 -1.70 -0.25
C ALA A 32 13.51 -0.45 0.28
N GLY A 33 13.06 0.05 1.43
CA GLY A 33 13.50 1.30 2.04
C GLY A 33 12.69 2.54 1.65
N ASP A 34 11.79 2.47 0.66
CA ASP A 34 10.97 3.62 0.29
C ASP A 34 9.98 3.98 1.41
N VAL A 35 9.87 5.28 1.69
CA VAL A 35 8.92 5.86 2.64
C VAL A 35 7.75 6.45 1.87
N VAL A 36 6.57 5.86 2.06
CA VAL A 36 5.31 6.31 1.48
C VAL A 36 4.53 7.11 2.51
N ALA A 37 4.25 8.38 2.23
CA ALA A 37 3.54 9.27 3.13
C ALA A 37 2.36 9.96 2.46
N LEU A 38 1.34 10.28 3.26
CA LEU A 38 0.24 11.14 2.82
C LEU A 38 0.68 12.61 2.81
N ARG A 39 0.20 13.36 1.82
CA ARG A 39 0.35 14.81 1.78
C ARG A 39 -0.47 15.46 2.89
N ASP A 40 0.00 16.56 3.49
CA ASP A 40 -0.65 17.18 4.66
C ASP A 40 -2.12 17.56 4.47
N LYS A 41 -2.49 18.01 3.26
CA LYS A 41 -3.89 18.30 2.92
C LYS A 41 -4.79 17.06 2.91
N SER A 42 -4.20 15.90 2.63
CA SER A 42 -4.91 14.62 2.53
C SER A 42 -4.96 13.87 3.87
N LYS A 43 -4.01 14.12 4.78
CA LYS A 43 -4.00 13.53 6.14
C LYS A 43 -5.28 13.82 6.93
N LYS A 44 -5.89 15.00 6.71
CA LYS A 44 -7.11 15.44 7.41
C LYS A 44 -8.41 14.89 6.82
N GLN A 45 -8.35 14.12 5.74
CA GLN A 45 -9.57 13.60 5.12
C GLN A 45 -10.14 12.46 5.97
N ASN A 46 -11.42 12.56 6.36
CA ASN A 46 -12.08 11.57 7.21
C ASN A 46 -11.92 10.13 6.68
N ARG A 47 -12.02 9.94 5.36
CA ARG A 47 -11.79 8.64 4.72
C ARG A 47 -10.43 8.01 5.01
N VAL A 48 -9.37 8.82 5.12
CA VAL A 48 -8.01 8.34 5.42
C VAL A 48 -7.90 7.95 6.89
N VAL A 49 -8.51 8.74 7.78
CA VAL A 49 -8.54 8.48 9.23
C VAL A 49 -9.30 7.18 9.51
N GLU A 50 -10.48 7.02 8.93
CA GLU A 50 -11.29 5.79 9.04
C GLU A 50 -10.55 4.58 8.46
N ALA A 51 -9.88 4.73 7.31
CA ALA A 51 -9.09 3.65 6.71
C ALA A 51 -7.90 3.23 7.59
N LEU A 52 -7.20 4.18 8.23
CA LEU A 52 -6.10 3.87 9.15
C LEU A 52 -6.60 3.12 10.40
N GLN A 53 -7.76 3.50 10.94
CA GLN A 53 -8.38 2.78 12.06
C GLN A 53 -8.78 1.36 11.68
N LEU A 54 -9.36 1.17 10.49
CA LEU A 54 -9.72 -0.16 10.01
C LEU A 54 -8.47 -1.03 9.76
N ALA A 55 -7.39 -0.44 9.24
CA ALA A 55 -6.14 -1.15 9.02
C ALA A 55 -5.49 -1.63 10.33
N GLN A 56 -5.65 -0.89 11.45
CA GLN A 56 -5.23 -1.38 12.78
C GLN A 56 -5.96 -2.67 13.18
N GLN A 57 -7.24 -2.80 12.85
CA GLN A 57 -8.05 -3.97 13.22
C GLN A 57 -7.69 -5.20 12.39
N VAL A 58 -7.37 -5.02 11.11
CA VAL A 58 -6.99 -6.10 10.19
C VAL A 58 -5.57 -6.60 10.48
N GLY A 59 -4.72 -5.72 11.00
CA GLY A 59 -3.29 -5.97 11.18
C GLY A 59 -2.49 -5.58 9.95
N MET A 60 -1.22 -5.23 10.18
CA MET A 60 -0.29 -4.84 9.13
C MET A 60 0.64 -6.00 8.76
N PRO A 61 0.96 -6.18 7.47
CA PRO A 61 1.89 -7.21 7.05
C PRO A 61 3.32 -6.93 7.54
N ALA A 62 4.11 -7.98 7.78
CA ALA A 62 5.44 -7.86 8.37
C ALA A 62 6.45 -7.05 7.52
N TRP A 63 6.26 -7.01 6.20
CA TRP A 63 7.14 -6.32 5.26
C TRP A 63 6.83 -4.81 5.12
N VAL A 64 5.83 -4.30 5.85
CA VAL A 64 5.47 -2.87 5.86
C VAL A 64 5.46 -2.36 7.30
N GLU A 65 6.15 -1.25 7.55
CA GLU A 65 5.96 -0.48 8.77
C GLU A 65 4.97 0.65 8.52
N VAL A 66 4.02 0.88 9.43
CA VAL A 66 3.09 2.00 9.32
C VAL A 66 3.10 2.79 10.62
N SER A 67 3.47 4.07 10.53
CA SER A 67 3.30 5.04 11.61
C SER A 67 2.00 5.81 11.42
N ILE A 68 1.04 5.53 12.29
CA ILE A 68 -0.35 5.99 12.16
C ILE A 68 -0.46 7.46 12.56
N GLU A 69 0.33 7.89 13.54
CA GLU A 69 0.38 9.29 13.98
C GLU A 69 0.82 10.23 12.87
N LYS A 70 1.80 9.79 12.07
CA LYS A 70 2.36 10.58 10.96
C LYS A 70 1.69 10.29 9.62
N ALA A 71 0.86 9.24 9.55
CA ALA A 71 0.28 8.71 8.33
C ALA A 71 1.36 8.46 7.25
N GLU A 72 2.44 7.82 7.68
CA GLU A 72 3.58 7.40 6.87
C GLU A 72 3.79 5.89 7.01
N GLY A 73 4.31 5.25 5.98
CA GLY A 73 4.66 3.85 6.02
C GLY A 73 5.94 3.58 5.23
N THR A 74 6.78 2.70 5.77
CA THR A 74 8.05 2.31 5.18
C THR A 74 7.93 0.91 4.62
N PHE A 75 8.28 0.74 3.35
CA PHE A 75 8.35 -0.57 2.74
C PHE A 75 9.68 -1.22 3.12
N LYS A 76 9.66 -2.21 4.02
CA LYS A 76 10.89 -2.79 4.60
C LYS A 76 11.61 -3.67 3.58
N SER A 77 10.87 -4.58 2.97
CA SER A 77 11.42 -5.60 2.09
C SER A 77 10.36 -6.11 1.12
N VAL A 78 10.81 -6.76 0.06
CA VAL A 78 9.92 -7.55 -0.79
C VAL A 78 9.46 -8.77 0.01
N PRO A 79 8.15 -9.06 0.06
CA PRO A 79 7.66 -10.21 0.79
C PRO A 79 8.07 -11.53 0.12
N ASP A 80 8.47 -12.49 0.94
CA ASP A 80 8.71 -13.87 0.51
C ASP A 80 7.39 -14.62 0.27
N ARG A 81 7.45 -15.76 -0.42
CA ARG A 81 6.25 -16.48 -0.89
C ARG A 81 5.33 -16.96 0.23
N ASP A 82 5.89 -17.27 1.38
CA ASP A 82 5.21 -17.69 2.61
C ASP A 82 4.51 -16.53 3.33
N GLN A 83 4.86 -15.28 3.00
CA GLN A 83 4.31 -14.08 3.65
C GLN A 83 3.02 -13.59 2.99
N PHE A 84 2.66 -14.08 1.79
CA PHE A 84 1.42 -13.67 1.12
C PHE A 84 0.71 -14.81 0.40
N GLY A 85 -0.63 -14.75 0.37
CA GLY A 85 -1.45 -15.54 -0.55
C GLY A 85 -1.30 -17.05 -0.39
N ALA A 86 -1.50 -17.57 0.82
CA ALA A 86 -1.51 -19.01 1.10
C ALA A 86 -2.56 -19.76 0.25
N ASP A 87 -3.67 -19.09 -0.08
CA ASP A 87 -4.77 -19.66 -0.86
C ASP A 87 -4.61 -19.48 -2.38
N ILE A 88 -3.56 -18.78 -2.84
CA ILE A 88 -3.33 -18.50 -4.27
C ILE A 88 -2.36 -19.54 -4.82
N ASN A 89 -2.79 -20.29 -5.84
CA ASN A 89 -1.92 -21.22 -6.56
C ASN A 89 -1.37 -20.59 -7.85
N GLU A 90 -0.13 -20.12 -7.80
CA GLU A 90 0.54 -19.45 -8.92
C GLU A 90 0.86 -20.39 -10.09
N SER A 91 0.98 -21.70 -9.85
CA SER A 91 1.23 -22.68 -10.90
C SER A 91 0.15 -22.66 -11.98
N LEU A 92 -1.11 -22.42 -11.59
CA LEU A 92 -2.24 -22.27 -12.52
C LEU A 92 -2.09 -21.05 -13.44
N ILE A 93 -1.47 -19.97 -12.93
CA ILE A 93 -1.21 -18.75 -13.70
C ILE A 93 -0.06 -19.00 -14.69
N VAL A 94 1.00 -19.67 -14.25
CA VAL A 94 2.14 -20.03 -15.13
C VAL A 94 1.69 -20.95 -16.26
N GLU A 95 0.89 -21.98 -15.94
CA GLU A 95 0.34 -22.90 -16.95
C GLU A 95 -0.48 -22.16 -18.01
N LEU A 96 -1.32 -21.19 -17.60
CA LEU A 96 -2.14 -20.39 -18.51
C LEU A 96 -1.31 -19.58 -19.52
N TYR A 97 -0.23 -18.95 -19.08
CA TYR A 97 0.64 -18.13 -19.94
C TYR A 97 1.71 -18.92 -20.68
N SER A 98 1.84 -20.23 -20.43
CA SER A 98 2.75 -21.14 -21.14
C SER A 98 2.12 -21.82 -22.37
N ARG A 99 0.83 -21.52 -22.63
CA ARG A 99 0.13 -21.88 -23.87
C ARG A 99 0.33 -20.81 -24.93
#